data_AF-L5LDL8-F1
#
_entry.id   AF-L5LDL8-F1
#
_cell.length_a   1.000
_cell.length_b   1.000
_cell.length_c   1.000
_cell.angle_alpha   90.00
_cell.angle_beta   90.00
_cell.angle_gamma   90.00
#
_symmetry.space_group_name_H-M   'P 1'
#
loop_
_entity.id
_entity.type
_entity.pdbx_description
1 polymer ?
#
loop_
_entity_poly.entity_id
_entity_poly.type
_entity_poly.pdbx_seq_one_letter_code
_entity_poly.pdbx_strand_id
1 'polypeptide(L)'
;MGQGQGKSSPRAGAWKVELELTMRRKQGERVRLREQPGRRPCSEEGTFHVGVHHFIRLAGDGGGAEDKGLPHGNVSARKVLLAREGADGSLPFIKLSDPGVSPTVLSLEMLTDRIPWVAPECLQEARTLSLEADKWGFGATVWEVFSGVTMPISTLEPAKKLQFYEDRQQLPAPKWMELALLIQQCMAYEPGHRPPFRAVIRDLNNLITSDYELLSDPTPGALAPHDGLWNGAQLYACQDPTIFEERHLKYISQLGKGNFGSVELCRYDPLGDNTGALVAVKQLQHSGPDQQRDFQREIQILKALHSDFIVKYRGVSYGPGRQSLRLVMEYLPSGCLRDFLQRHQSRSGWRWG
;
A
#
# COMPACT_ATOMS: atom_id res chain seq x y z
N MET A 1 -48.95 51.75 -9.57
CA MET A 1 -49.27 50.99 -8.35
C MET A 1 -48.93 49.53 -8.64
N GLY A 2 -48.08 48.79 -7.94
CA GLY A 2 -47.33 48.96 -6.70
C GLY A 2 -46.60 47.62 -6.47
N GLN A 3 -45.41 47.69 -5.87
CA GLN A 3 -44.41 46.63 -5.69
C GLN A 3 -44.79 45.59 -4.61
N GLY A 4 -44.03 44.49 -4.51
CA GLY A 4 -43.88 43.78 -3.22
C GLY A 4 -43.33 42.34 -3.28
N GLN A 5 -42.03 42.18 -3.06
CA GLN A 5 -41.36 40.90 -2.76
C GLN A 5 -41.72 40.36 -1.37
N GLY A 6 -41.62 39.05 -1.16
CA GLY A 6 -41.64 38.42 0.16
C GLY A 6 -40.88 37.10 0.19
N LYS A 7 -39.60 37.14 0.57
CA LYS A 7 -38.76 35.99 0.93
C LYS A 7 -39.26 35.39 2.26
N SER A 8 -39.41 34.06 2.34
CA SER A 8 -39.51 33.34 3.61
C SER A 8 -38.20 32.61 3.90
N SER A 9 -37.58 32.99 5.02
CA SER A 9 -36.38 32.38 5.60
C SER A 9 -36.77 31.24 6.55
N PRO A 10 -36.05 30.10 6.57
CA PRO A 10 -36.08 29.20 7.72
C PRO A 10 -35.02 29.61 8.75
N ARG A 11 -35.57 30.14 9.84
CA ARG A 11 -35.06 30.39 11.19
C ARG A 11 -33.96 29.43 11.72
N ALA A 12 -32.79 29.99 12.01
CA ALA A 12 -32.17 30.18 13.35
C ALA A 12 -32.26 29.10 14.47
N GLY A 13 -32.54 27.83 14.17
CA GLY A 13 -32.65 26.76 15.18
C GLY A 13 -31.37 25.95 15.45
N ALA A 14 -30.52 25.75 14.43
CA ALA A 14 -29.38 24.81 14.52
C ALA A 14 -28.18 25.37 15.32
N TRP A 15 -27.89 26.66 15.15
CA TRP A 15 -26.72 27.30 15.75
C TRP A 15 -26.83 27.47 17.28
N LYS A 16 -28.05 27.43 17.83
CA LYS A 16 -28.26 27.61 19.28
C LYS A 16 -27.91 26.35 20.09
N VAL A 17 -28.04 25.16 19.48
CA VAL A 17 -27.74 23.87 20.12
C VAL A 17 -26.24 23.60 20.15
N GLU A 18 -25.53 23.98 19.09
CA GLU A 18 -24.07 23.79 18.96
C GLU A 18 -23.29 24.71 19.91
N LEU A 19 -23.77 25.96 20.11
CA LEU A 19 -23.20 26.88 21.10
C LEU A 19 -23.45 26.43 22.55
N GLU A 20 -24.60 25.84 22.87
CA GLU A 20 -24.88 25.35 24.23
C GLU A 20 -24.03 24.12 24.61
N LEU A 21 -23.80 23.20 23.65
CA LEU A 21 -22.92 22.04 23.84
C LEU A 21 -21.45 22.43 24.02
N THR A 22 -21.01 23.46 23.32
CA THR A 22 -19.65 24.00 23.44
C THR A 22 -19.44 24.71 24.79
N MET A 23 -20.47 25.39 25.31
CA MET A 23 -20.39 26.09 26.59
C MET A 23 -20.46 25.14 27.80
N ARG A 24 -21.23 24.04 27.75
CA ARG A 24 -21.31 23.07 28.86
C ARG A 24 -20.05 22.21 29.02
N ARG A 25 -19.26 22.00 27.95
CA ARG A 25 -17.97 21.27 28.03
C ARG A 25 -16.86 22.04 28.76
N LYS A 26 -16.96 23.37 28.90
CA LYS A 26 -16.00 24.16 29.69
C LYS A 26 -16.15 24.00 31.21
N GLN A 27 -17.14 23.25 31.70
CA GLN A 27 -17.36 23.04 33.14
C GLN A 27 -17.03 21.63 33.65
N GLY A 28 -16.40 20.76 32.83
CA GLY A 28 -15.78 19.54 33.35
C GLY A 28 -16.72 18.44 33.86
N GLU A 29 -17.98 18.40 33.41
CA GLU A 29 -18.87 17.28 33.72
C GLU A 29 -18.72 16.12 32.73
N ARG A 30 -18.51 14.91 33.27
CA ARG A 30 -18.30 13.66 32.53
C ARG A 30 -19.65 13.13 32.02
N VAL A 31 -19.95 13.31 30.73
CA VAL A 31 -21.17 12.76 30.10
C VAL A 31 -20.97 11.27 29.79
N ARG A 32 -21.72 10.39 30.47
CA ARG A 32 -21.88 8.98 30.04
C ARG A 32 -22.81 8.93 28.83
N LEU A 33 -22.34 8.39 27.71
CA LEU A 33 -23.17 8.12 26.54
C LEU A 33 -24.02 6.87 26.80
N ARG A 34 -25.34 7.01 26.69
CA ARG A 34 -26.29 5.90 26.63
C ARG A 34 -26.58 5.63 25.16
N GLU A 35 -26.43 4.39 24.71
CA GLU A 35 -26.72 4.00 23.34
C GLU A 35 -28.20 4.26 23.00
N GLN A 36 -28.43 4.96 21.89
CA GLN A 36 -29.74 5.12 21.27
C GLN A 36 -29.90 3.99 20.23
N PRO A 37 -30.93 3.13 20.33
CA PRO A 37 -31.14 2.05 19.38
C PRO A 37 -31.63 2.63 18.04
N GLY A 38 -30.83 2.49 16.98
CA GLY A 38 -31.23 2.91 15.63
C GLY A 38 -30.13 3.46 14.71
N ARG A 39 -28.87 3.62 15.15
CA ARG A 39 -27.77 3.90 14.23
C ARG A 39 -27.26 2.60 13.61
N ARG A 40 -27.24 2.55 12.27
CA ARG A 40 -26.54 1.51 11.51
C ARG A 40 -25.05 1.47 11.93
N PRO A 41 -24.39 0.31 11.88
CA PRO A 41 -22.96 0.20 12.20
C PRO A 41 -22.14 1.11 11.28
N CYS A 42 -20.97 1.58 11.78
CA CYS A 42 -20.04 2.52 11.14
C CYS A 42 -20.18 2.60 9.61
N SER A 43 -20.45 3.80 9.09
CA SER A 43 -20.59 4.06 7.66
C SER A 43 -19.38 3.54 6.88
N GLU A 44 -19.64 2.98 5.70
CA GLU A 44 -18.66 2.37 4.80
C GLU A 44 -17.54 3.35 4.36
N GLU A 45 -17.77 4.66 4.49
CA GLU A 45 -16.77 5.73 4.34
C GLU A 45 -15.62 5.61 5.36
N GLY A 46 -15.89 5.10 6.56
CA GLY A 46 -14.91 4.90 7.62
C GLY A 46 -13.89 3.79 7.34
N THR A 47 -14.15 2.86 6.41
CA THR A 47 -13.17 1.82 6.03
C THR A 47 -12.20 2.35 4.95
N PHE A 48 -12.67 3.24 4.08
CA PHE A 48 -11.88 3.85 3.01
C PHE A 48 -10.82 4.84 3.53
N HIS A 49 -11.19 5.72 4.46
CA HIS A 49 -10.26 6.65 5.12
C HIS A 49 -9.09 5.92 5.81
N VAL A 50 -9.29 4.67 6.17
CA VAL A 50 -8.33 3.92 6.97
C VAL A 50 -7.32 3.13 6.12
N GLY A 51 -7.73 2.58 4.97
CA GLY A 51 -6.79 2.01 3.99
C GLY A 51 -5.82 3.06 3.46
N VAL A 52 -6.33 4.28 3.32
CA VAL A 52 -5.62 5.49 2.97
C VAL A 52 -4.64 5.92 4.06
N HIS A 53 -5.06 5.99 5.34
CA HIS A 53 -4.19 6.36 6.46
C HIS A 53 -2.98 5.43 6.63
N HIS A 54 -3.11 4.15 6.25
CA HIS A 54 -1.98 3.22 6.29
C HIS A 54 -1.04 3.32 5.07
N PHE A 55 -1.56 3.67 3.89
CA PHE A 55 -0.73 4.07 2.74
C PHE A 55 0.06 5.35 3.05
N ILE A 56 -0.56 6.29 3.78
CA ILE A 56 0.12 7.47 4.33
C ILE A 56 1.23 7.07 5.31
N ARG A 57 1.00 6.06 6.16
CA ARG A 57 2.02 5.59 7.12
C ARG A 57 3.15 4.81 6.46
N LEU A 58 2.92 4.15 5.31
CA LEU A 58 4.00 3.58 4.49
C LEU A 58 4.87 4.65 3.83
N ALA A 59 4.24 5.74 3.33
CA ALA A 59 5.00 6.91 2.90
C ALA A 59 5.70 7.59 4.10
N GLY A 60 5.02 7.53 5.26
CA GLY A 60 5.22 8.15 6.58
C GLY A 60 6.46 7.70 7.34
N ASP A 61 6.49 6.40 7.60
CA ASP A 61 7.65 5.69 8.10
C ASP A 61 8.62 5.51 6.93
N GLY A 62 9.44 6.53 6.72
CA GLY A 62 10.73 6.42 6.02
C GLY A 62 11.68 5.37 6.61
N GLY A 63 11.23 4.52 7.55
CA GLY A 63 12.01 3.59 8.35
C GLY A 63 12.48 2.33 7.63
N GLY A 64 12.91 2.42 6.37
CA GLY A 64 13.58 1.28 5.74
C GLY A 64 14.26 1.53 4.42
N ALA A 65 13.62 2.22 3.47
CA ALA A 65 14.12 2.32 2.10
C ALA A 65 14.71 3.71 1.79
N GLU A 66 13.96 4.80 2.00
CA GLU A 66 14.45 6.17 1.76
C GLU A 66 15.58 6.55 2.74
N ASP A 67 15.42 6.26 4.04
CA ASP A 67 16.49 6.47 5.04
C ASP A 67 17.74 5.62 4.77
N LYS A 68 17.60 4.52 4.01
CA LYS A 68 18.73 3.69 3.55
C LYS A 68 19.19 4.05 2.13
N GLY A 69 18.57 5.03 1.48
CA GLY A 69 18.88 5.44 0.11
C GLY A 69 18.56 4.40 -0.97
N LEU A 70 17.68 3.43 -0.69
CA LEU A 70 17.37 2.31 -1.59
C LEU A 70 16.04 2.53 -2.31
N PRO A 71 16.05 2.76 -3.63
CA PRO A 71 14.82 2.88 -4.40
C PRO A 71 14.16 1.52 -4.65
N HIS A 72 12.84 1.49 -4.61
CA HIS A 72 12.00 0.33 -4.85
C HIS A 72 11.77 0.12 -6.37
N GLY A 73 11.44 1.17 -7.13
CA GLY A 73 11.30 1.15 -8.59
C GLY A 73 10.06 0.45 -9.14
N ASN A 74 9.13 0.04 -8.29
CA ASN A 74 7.91 -0.67 -8.69
C ASN A 74 6.73 -0.42 -7.73
N VAL A 75 6.53 0.83 -7.32
CA VAL A 75 5.44 1.21 -6.40
C VAL A 75 4.10 1.23 -7.17
N SER A 76 3.15 0.39 -6.77
CA SER A 76 1.78 0.29 -7.33
C SER A 76 0.84 -0.38 -6.34
N ALA A 77 -0.48 -0.25 -6.48
CA ALA A 77 -1.43 -0.95 -5.58
C ALA A 77 -1.34 -2.48 -5.71
N ARG A 78 -0.77 -3.01 -6.81
CA ARG A 78 -0.46 -4.45 -6.95
C ARG A 78 0.67 -4.91 -6.02
N LYS A 79 1.58 -4.00 -5.68
CA LYS A 79 2.73 -4.26 -4.81
C LYS A 79 2.45 -3.92 -3.35
N VAL A 80 1.29 -3.36 -3.04
CA VAL A 80 0.80 -3.18 -1.68
C VAL A 80 -0.05 -4.40 -1.31
N LEU A 81 0.35 -5.12 -0.27
CA LEU A 81 -0.37 -6.29 0.24
C LEU A 81 -1.07 -5.95 1.56
N LEU A 82 -2.26 -6.51 1.79
CA LEU A 82 -2.98 -6.34 3.04
C LEU A 82 -2.55 -7.43 4.03
N ALA A 83 -1.96 -7.03 5.16
CA ALA A 83 -1.79 -7.94 6.30
C ALA A 83 -3.07 -8.04 7.14
N ARG A 84 -3.91 -7.00 7.10
CA ARG A 84 -5.23 -6.98 7.73
C ARG A 84 -6.15 -6.07 6.91
N GLU A 85 -7.38 -6.52 6.63
CA GLU A 85 -8.38 -5.74 5.87
C GLU A 85 -9.03 -4.63 6.70
N GLY A 86 -9.00 -4.79 8.03
CA GLY A 86 -9.69 -3.92 8.98
C GLY A 86 -11.18 -4.24 9.05
N ALA A 87 -11.55 -4.95 10.11
CA ALA A 87 -12.93 -5.27 10.47
C ALA A 87 -13.16 -4.89 11.95
N ASP A 88 -14.42 -4.68 12.33
CA ASP A 88 -14.83 -4.47 13.73
C ASP A 88 -14.12 -3.32 14.44
N GLY A 89 -13.94 -2.19 13.73
CA GLY A 89 -13.27 -1.01 14.27
C GLY A 89 -11.73 -1.07 14.24
N SER A 90 -11.15 -2.19 13.82
CA SER A 90 -9.71 -2.28 13.56
C SER A 90 -9.36 -1.69 12.18
N LEU A 91 -8.23 -0.98 12.12
CA LEU A 91 -7.77 -0.35 10.90
C LEU A 91 -7.11 -1.39 9.96
N PRO A 92 -7.30 -1.34 8.63
CA PRO A 92 -6.42 -2.06 7.70
C PRO A 92 -4.95 -1.82 7.98
N PHE A 93 -4.16 -2.86 7.73
CA PHE A 93 -2.71 -2.83 7.83
C PHE A 93 -2.14 -3.39 6.52
N ILE A 94 -1.24 -2.65 5.91
CA ILE A 94 -0.67 -2.98 4.60
C ILE A 94 0.85 -3.08 4.68
N LYS A 95 1.43 -3.80 3.73
CA LYS A 95 2.87 -3.94 3.56
C LYS A 95 3.26 -3.78 2.09
N LEU A 96 4.40 -3.15 1.83
CA LEU A 96 5.01 -3.13 0.51
C LEU A 96 5.71 -4.47 0.24
N SER A 97 5.35 -5.13 -0.86
CA SER A 97 6.00 -6.34 -1.34
C SER A 97 7.39 -6.03 -1.91
N ASP A 98 8.10 -7.08 -2.29
CA ASP A 98 9.32 -7.00 -3.07
C ASP A 98 9.21 -6.10 -4.33
N PRO A 99 10.31 -5.42 -4.72
CA PRO A 99 10.34 -4.57 -5.91
C PRO A 99 10.25 -5.37 -7.21
N GLY A 100 10.70 -6.62 -7.21
CA GLY A 100 10.87 -7.40 -8.43
C GLY A 100 12.12 -7.00 -9.21
N VAL A 101 12.11 -7.32 -10.51
CA VAL A 101 13.21 -6.96 -11.41
C VAL A 101 13.26 -5.43 -11.57
N SER A 102 14.46 -4.90 -11.33
CA SER A 102 14.77 -3.46 -11.37
C SER A 102 14.46 -2.87 -12.75
N PRO A 103 13.83 -1.68 -12.84
CA PRO A 103 13.65 -0.97 -14.11
C PRO A 103 14.92 -0.82 -14.95
N THR A 104 16.09 -0.73 -14.31
CA THR A 104 17.39 -0.51 -14.97
C THR A 104 17.85 -1.63 -15.91
N VAL A 105 17.23 -2.81 -15.81
CA VAL A 105 17.59 -3.99 -16.61
C VAL A 105 16.44 -4.47 -17.50
N LEU A 106 15.31 -3.76 -17.48
CA LEU A 106 14.14 -4.14 -18.25
C LEU A 106 14.28 -3.71 -19.71
N SER A 107 13.69 -4.50 -20.61
CA SER A 107 13.48 -4.04 -21.98
C SER A 107 12.50 -2.87 -22.00
N LEU A 108 12.58 -2.05 -23.05
CA LEU A 108 11.65 -0.94 -23.25
C LEU A 108 10.19 -1.42 -23.29
N GLU A 109 9.93 -2.58 -23.88
CA GLU A 109 8.60 -3.21 -23.91
C GLU A 109 8.08 -3.49 -22.49
N MET A 110 8.91 -4.12 -21.65
CA MET A 110 8.57 -4.43 -20.26
C MET A 110 8.39 -3.18 -19.39
N LEU A 111 9.14 -2.10 -19.66
CA LEU A 111 8.94 -0.81 -19.02
C LEU A 111 7.63 -0.17 -19.47
N THR A 112 7.33 -0.23 -20.76
CA THR A 112 6.10 0.31 -21.35
C THR A 112 4.86 -0.31 -20.73
N ASP A 113 4.89 -1.61 -20.42
CA ASP A 113 3.82 -2.30 -19.69
C ASP A 113 3.55 -1.74 -18.30
N ARG A 114 4.57 -1.13 -17.65
CA ARG A 114 4.46 -0.53 -16.31
C ARG A 114 3.98 0.92 -16.34
N ILE A 115 3.74 1.53 -17.50
CA ILE A 115 3.16 2.88 -17.58
C ILE A 115 1.69 2.83 -17.09
N PRO A 116 1.26 3.71 -16.16
CA PRO A 116 1.91 4.96 -15.74
C PRO A 116 2.67 4.93 -14.41
N TRP A 117 2.93 3.75 -13.81
CA TRP A 117 3.62 3.64 -12.52
C TRP A 117 5.14 3.78 -12.62
N VAL A 118 5.74 3.39 -13.75
CA VAL A 118 7.18 3.58 -13.98
C VAL A 118 7.47 5.04 -14.33
N ALA A 119 8.48 5.64 -13.70
CA ALA A 119 8.83 7.02 -13.96
C ALA A 119 9.39 7.23 -15.39
N PRO A 120 9.11 8.36 -16.06
CA PRO A 120 9.52 8.61 -17.45
C PRO A 120 11.03 8.50 -17.67
N GLU A 121 11.84 8.97 -16.70
CA GLU A 121 13.29 8.92 -16.76
C GLU A 121 13.83 7.48 -16.79
N CYS A 122 13.10 6.50 -16.24
CA CYS A 122 13.51 5.09 -16.30
C CYS A 122 13.49 4.53 -17.72
N LEU A 123 12.76 5.17 -18.66
CA LEU A 123 12.75 4.79 -20.07
C LEU A 123 13.91 5.45 -20.85
N GLN A 124 14.47 6.55 -20.34
CA GLN A 124 15.49 7.36 -21.02
C GLN A 124 16.90 7.03 -20.50
N GLU A 125 17.05 6.91 -19.18
CA GLU A 125 18.32 6.71 -18.48
C GLU A 125 18.27 5.43 -17.64
N ALA A 126 18.28 4.27 -18.31
CA ALA A 126 18.17 2.96 -17.66
C ALA A 126 19.35 2.59 -16.72
N ARG A 127 20.34 3.46 -16.50
CA ARG A 127 21.56 3.09 -15.78
C ARG A 127 21.46 3.21 -14.26
N THR A 128 20.66 4.13 -13.74
CA THR A 128 20.54 4.35 -12.29
C THR A 128 19.09 4.63 -11.89
N LEU A 129 18.54 3.76 -11.04
CA LEU A 129 17.26 4.00 -10.39
C LEU A 129 17.45 5.00 -9.25
N SER A 130 16.59 6.02 -9.17
CA SER A 130 16.62 7.05 -8.13
C SER A 130 15.41 6.93 -7.20
N LEU A 131 15.51 7.51 -5.99
CA LEU A 131 14.38 7.65 -5.07
C LEU A 131 13.25 8.51 -5.67
N GLU A 132 13.59 9.41 -6.60
CA GLU A 132 12.61 10.22 -7.29
C GLU A 132 11.62 9.37 -8.11
N ALA A 133 12.09 8.26 -8.68
CA ALA A 133 11.22 7.35 -9.44
C ALA A 133 10.11 6.74 -8.57
N ASP A 134 10.37 6.50 -7.28
CA ASP A 134 9.36 6.00 -6.35
C ASP A 134 8.29 7.04 -6.03
N LYS A 135 8.62 8.33 -6.03
CA LYS A 135 7.64 9.41 -5.84
C LYS A 135 6.66 9.48 -7.01
N TRP A 136 7.15 9.26 -8.23
CA TRP A 136 6.28 9.14 -9.41
C TRP A 136 5.32 7.95 -9.26
N GLY A 137 5.87 6.76 -8.97
CA GLY A 137 5.06 5.55 -8.76
C GLY A 137 4.07 5.70 -7.60
N PHE A 138 4.44 6.43 -6.55
CA PHE A 138 3.56 6.80 -5.45
C PHE A 138 2.39 7.66 -5.93
N GLY A 139 2.62 8.73 -6.71
CA GLY A 139 1.56 9.57 -7.27
C GLY A 139 0.56 8.78 -8.11
N ALA A 140 1.06 7.89 -8.99
CA ALA A 140 0.22 6.98 -9.76
C ALA A 140 -0.57 6.01 -8.86
N THR A 141 0.02 5.55 -7.76
CA THR A 141 -0.65 4.67 -6.79
C THR A 141 -1.74 5.39 -6.01
N VAL A 142 -1.48 6.63 -5.55
CA VAL A 142 -2.52 7.49 -4.94
C VAL A 142 -3.68 7.64 -5.91
N TRP A 143 -3.40 7.96 -7.18
CA TRP A 143 -4.46 8.06 -8.19
C TRP A 143 -5.27 6.76 -8.30
N GLU A 144 -4.60 5.60 -8.36
CA GLU A 144 -5.25 4.28 -8.44
C GLU A 144 -6.18 4.01 -7.25
N VAL A 145 -5.76 4.38 -6.04
CA VAL A 145 -6.51 4.15 -4.81
C VAL A 145 -7.74 5.05 -4.73
N PHE A 146 -7.60 6.33 -5.05
CA PHE A 146 -8.65 7.33 -4.80
C PHE A 146 -9.61 7.55 -5.97
N SER A 147 -9.22 7.21 -7.20
CA SER A 147 -10.08 7.46 -8.36
C SER A 147 -11.27 6.50 -8.44
N GLY A 148 -11.19 5.33 -7.76
CA GLY A 148 -12.25 4.32 -7.76
C GLY A 148 -12.54 3.71 -9.14
N VAL A 149 -11.69 3.96 -10.13
CA VAL A 149 -11.81 3.47 -11.51
C VAL A 149 -10.51 2.78 -11.93
N THR A 150 -10.61 1.91 -12.93
CA THR A 150 -9.42 1.28 -13.53
C THR A 150 -8.50 2.34 -14.14
N MET A 151 -7.20 2.24 -13.87
CA MET A 151 -6.16 3.12 -14.40
C MET A 151 -6.23 3.23 -15.94
N PRO A 152 -6.66 4.38 -16.50
CA PRO A 152 -7.01 4.50 -17.92
C PRO A 152 -5.78 4.35 -18.82
N ILE A 153 -4.62 4.80 -18.36
CA ILE A 153 -3.36 4.69 -19.12
C ILE A 153 -2.89 3.23 -19.19
N SER A 154 -3.20 2.42 -18.17
CA SER A 154 -2.74 1.02 -18.11
C SER A 154 -3.38 0.13 -19.18
N THR A 155 -4.57 0.51 -19.68
CA THR A 155 -5.34 -0.23 -20.70
C THR A 155 -5.03 0.22 -22.13
N LEU A 156 -4.16 1.21 -22.31
CA LEU A 156 -3.78 1.69 -23.64
C LEU A 156 -2.78 0.73 -24.32
N GLU A 157 -2.79 0.74 -25.65
CA GLU A 157 -1.76 0.09 -26.46
C GLU A 157 -0.36 0.67 -26.16
N PRO A 158 0.73 -0.11 -26.28
CA PRO A 158 2.09 0.33 -25.96
C PRO A 158 2.49 1.66 -26.61
N ALA A 159 2.17 1.85 -27.90
CA ALA A 159 2.47 3.10 -28.61
C ALA A 159 1.77 4.33 -27.98
N LYS A 160 0.54 4.18 -27.52
CA LYS A 160 -0.21 5.27 -26.85
C LYS A 160 0.30 5.55 -25.44
N LYS A 161 0.81 4.53 -24.74
CA LYS A 161 1.48 4.70 -23.44
C LYS A 161 2.78 5.49 -23.58
N LEU A 162 3.57 5.19 -24.61
CA LEU A 162 4.78 5.95 -24.95
C LEU A 162 4.43 7.39 -25.33
N GLN A 163 3.44 7.58 -26.21
CA GLN A 163 2.96 8.91 -26.60
C GLN A 163 2.49 9.75 -25.40
N PHE A 164 1.81 9.13 -24.42
CA PHE A 164 1.41 9.80 -23.17
C PHE A 164 2.63 10.41 -22.44
N TYR A 165 3.79 9.73 -22.44
CA TYR A 165 5.03 10.26 -21.88
C TYR A 165 5.73 11.28 -22.79
N GLU A 166 5.77 11.05 -24.10
CA GLU A 166 6.34 11.98 -25.07
C GLU A 166 5.63 13.35 -25.05
N ASP A 167 4.30 13.34 -25.00
CA ASP A 167 3.45 14.53 -24.94
C ASP A 167 3.42 15.18 -23.54
N ARG A 168 4.16 14.63 -22.58
CA ARG A 168 4.20 15.06 -21.17
C ARG A 168 2.82 15.20 -20.51
N GLN A 169 1.91 14.27 -20.82
CA GLN A 169 0.54 14.29 -20.31
C GLN A 169 0.47 13.90 -18.82
N GLN A 170 -0.55 14.38 -18.13
CA GLN A 170 -0.82 14.02 -16.73
C GLN A 170 -2.01 13.06 -16.65
N LEU A 171 -2.10 12.32 -15.54
CA LEU A 171 -3.29 11.50 -15.27
C LEU A 171 -4.54 12.39 -15.21
N PRO A 172 -5.73 11.88 -15.56
CA PRO A 172 -6.97 12.63 -15.45
C PRO A 172 -7.15 13.14 -14.02
N ALA A 173 -7.37 14.44 -13.83
CA ALA A 173 -7.49 15.03 -12.50
C ALA A 173 -8.66 14.38 -11.72
N PRO A 174 -8.42 13.87 -10.50
CA PRO A 174 -9.51 13.48 -9.61
C PRO A 174 -10.44 14.67 -9.30
N LYS A 175 -11.68 14.38 -8.90
CA LYS A 175 -12.63 15.42 -8.44
C LYS A 175 -12.09 16.21 -7.23
N TRP A 176 -11.32 15.54 -6.38
CA TRP A 176 -10.70 16.14 -5.21
C TRP A 176 -9.46 16.95 -5.64
N MET A 177 -9.63 18.26 -5.75
CA MET A 177 -8.61 19.16 -6.33
C MET A 177 -7.30 19.16 -5.54
N GLU A 178 -7.37 19.18 -4.22
CA GLU A 178 -6.19 19.22 -3.37
C GLU A 178 -5.38 17.92 -3.49
N LEU A 179 -6.06 16.78 -3.60
CA LEU A 179 -5.42 15.50 -3.91
C LEU A 179 -4.83 15.49 -5.32
N ALA A 180 -5.51 16.10 -6.30
CA ALA A 180 -5.03 16.22 -7.67
C ALA A 180 -3.70 17.00 -7.73
N LEU A 181 -3.57 18.08 -6.95
CA LEU A 181 -2.33 18.86 -6.84
C LEU A 181 -1.18 18.03 -6.27
N LEU A 182 -1.44 17.25 -5.22
CA LEU A 182 -0.42 16.36 -4.64
C LEU A 182 0.04 15.30 -5.65
N ILE A 183 -0.90 14.67 -6.36
CA ILE A 183 -0.60 13.68 -7.41
C ILE A 183 0.26 14.34 -8.51
N GLN A 184 -0.12 15.53 -8.98
CA GLN A 184 0.61 16.26 -10.01
C GLN A 184 2.05 16.60 -9.58
N GLN A 185 2.26 17.00 -8.33
CA GLN A 185 3.59 17.28 -7.79
C GLN A 185 4.46 16.01 -7.72
N CYS A 186 3.87 14.89 -7.28
CA CYS A 186 4.55 13.60 -7.25
C CYS A 186 4.90 13.11 -8.67
N MET A 187 4.02 13.38 -9.65
CA MET A 187 4.17 12.99 -11.06
C MET A 187 4.75 14.13 -11.93
N ALA A 188 5.66 14.94 -11.36
CA ALA A 188 6.44 15.89 -12.13
C ALA A 188 7.42 15.13 -13.06
N TYR A 189 7.43 15.48 -14.35
CA TYR A 189 8.33 14.85 -15.35
C TYR A 189 9.79 15.07 -15.03
N GLU A 190 10.12 16.23 -14.44
CA GLU A 190 11.44 16.52 -13.96
C GLU A 190 11.62 15.92 -12.54
N PRO A 191 12.53 14.95 -12.34
CA PRO A 191 12.66 14.26 -11.06
C PRO A 191 12.93 15.20 -9.89
N GLY A 192 13.76 16.22 -10.09
CA GLY A 192 14.14 17.18 -9.05
C GLY A 192 13.00 18.08 -8.54
N HIS A 193 11.87 18.15 -9.25
CA HIS A 193 10.69 18.92 -8.81
C HIS A 193 9.75 18.10 -7.90
N ARG A 194 9.98 16.79 -7.74
CA ARG A 194 9.10 15.94 -6.93
C ARG A 194 9.37 16.18 -5.44
N PRO A 195 8.32 16.37 -4.62
CA PRO A 195 8.48 16.65 -3.20
C PRO A 195 9.12 15.45 -2.46
N PRO A 196 9.95 15.67 -1.43
CA PRO A 196 10.42 14.58 -0.59
C PRO A 196 9.23 13.87 0.07
N PHE A 197 9.31 12.56 0.36
CA PHE A 197 8.18 11.85 0.94
C PHE A 197 7.70 12.50 2.24
N ARG A 198 8.61 13.01 3.08
CA ARG A 198 8.25 13.78 4.29
C ARG A 198 7.22 14.90 4.03
N ALA A 199 7.36 15.62 2.92
CA ALA A 199 6.39 16.65 2.53
C ALA A 199 5.09 16.01 2.00
N VAL A 200 5.19 14.97 1.17
CA VAL A 200 4.03 14.21 0.65
C VAL A 200 3.16 13.69 1.79
N ILE A 201 3.76 13.07 2.81
CA ILE A 201 3.08 12.55 4.00
C ILE A 201 2.36 13.66 4.74
N ARG A 202 3.05 14.77 4.99
CA ARG A 202 2.50 15.93 5.71
C ARG A 202 1.28 16.47 4.97
N ASP A 203 1.42 16.67 3.67
CA ASP A 203 0.36 17.25 2.85
C ASP A 203 -0.83 16.29 2.76
N LEU A 204 -0.57 14.99 2.54
CA LEU A 204 -1.62 13.96 2.54
C LEU A 204 -2.32 13.82 3.90
N ASN A 205 -1.59 13.88 5.02
CA ASN A 205 -2.19 13.92 6.36
C ASN A 205 -3.12 15.12 6.50
N ASN A 206 -2.68 16.34 6.14
CA ASN A 206 -3.51 17.54 6.23
C ASN A 206 -4.81 17.43 5.41
N LEU A 207 -4.77 16.71 4.28
CA LEU A 207 -5.95 16.48 3.43
C LEU A 207 -6.94 15.49 4.04
N ILE A 208 -6.47 14.50 4.80
CA ILE A 208 -7.31 13.38 5.27
C ILE A 208 -7.71 13.54 6.73
N THR A 209 -6.93 14.26 7.52
CA THR A 209 -7.18 14.48 8.95
C THR A 209 -7.88 15.79 9.27
N SER A 210 -8.38 16.56 8.28
CA SER A 210 -9.14 17.80 8.56
C SER A 210 -10.41 17.54 9.37
N ASP A 211 -10.93 16.29 9.33
CA ASP A 211 -12.19 15.90 9.95
C ASP A 211 -12.03 14.83 11.05
N TYR A 212 -10.79 14.44 11.38
CA TYR A 212 -10.47 13.42 12.39
C TYR A 212 -9.54 14.02 13.45
N GLU A 213 -10.03 14.15 14.69
CA GLU A 213 -9.18 14.48 15.83
C GLU A 213 -8.02 13.47 15.91
N LEU A 214 -6.80 14.00 15.79
CA LEU A 214 -5.55 13.31 16.06
C LEU A 214 -5.62 12.70 17.47
N LEU A 215 -5.85 11.40 17.56
CA LEU A 215 -5.37 10.63 18.71
C LEU A 215 -3.86 10.47 18.55
N SER A 216 -3.14 11.57 18.78
CA SER A 216 -1.77 11.48 19.28
C SER A 216 -1.84 10.80 20.65
N ASP A 217 -1.42 9.55 20.74
CA ASP A 217 -0.96 9.00 22.01
C ASP A 217 0.48 9.48 22.22
N PRO A 218 0.74 10.36 23.21
CA PRO A 218 2.09 10.54 23.71
C PRO A 218 2.44 9.29 24.52
N THR A 219 3.49 8.58 24.15
CA THR A 219 4.13 7.65 25.08
C THR A 219 4.64 8.46 26.26
N PRO A 220 4.16 8.18 27.48
CA PRO A 220 5.11 7.72 28.49
C PRO A 220 4.49 6.73 29.48
N GLY A 221 5.11 5.57 29.65
CA GLY A 221 4.80 4.69 30.78
C GLY A 221 5.04 3.21 30.49
N ALA A 222 6.19 2.72 30.93
CA ALA A 222 6.45 1.31 31.08
C ALA A 222 5.43 0.65 32.00
N LEU A 223 4.62 -0.27 31.49
CA LEU A 223 4.05 -1.37 32.27
C LEU A 223 3.96 -2.60 31.37
N ALA A 224 4.69 -3.64 31.77
CA ALA A 224 4.73 -4.95 31.12
C ALA A 224 3.35 -5.61 31.04
N PRO A 225 3.09 -6.46 30.04
CA PRO A 225 2.05 -7.47 30.14
C PRO A 225 2.66 -8.82 30.54
N HIS A 226 2.34 -9.25 31.75
CA HIS A 226 2.47 -10.65 32.17
C HIS A 226 1.40 -11.49 31.46
N ASP A 227 1.90 -12.55 30.82
CA ASP A 227 1.35 -13.90 30.67
C ASP A 227 -0.17 -14.13 30.58
N GLY A 228 -0.56 -14.71 29.44
CA GLY A 228 -1.72 -15.59 29.37
C GLY A 228 -2.22 -15.78 27.95
N LEU A 229 -1.94 -16.95 27.35
CA LEU A 229 -2.51 -17.52 26.11
C LEU A 229 -1.72 -17.37 24.79
N TRP A 230 -0.39 -17.62 24.82
CA TRP A 230 0.35 -18.08 23.61
C TRP A 230 1.21 -19.34 23.88
N ASN A 231 0.82 -20.17 24.85
CA ASN A 231 1.47 -21.48 25.04
C ASN A 231 0.92 -22.50 24.05
N GLY A 232 1.52 -22.52 22.85
CA GLY A 232 1.26 -23.54 21.83
C GLY A 232 2.20 -23.53 20.62
N ALA A 233 3.01 -22.47 20.42
CA ALA A 233 3.86 -22.34 19.23
C ALA A 233 5.37 -22.25 19.52
N GLN A 234 5.81 -22.58 20.74
CA GLN A 234 7.18 -22.38 21.21
C GLN A 234 7.90 -23.71 21.44
N LEU A 235 8.17 -24.43 20.35
CA LEU A 235 9.14 -25.54 20.32
C LEU A 235 10.03 -25.57 19.06
N TYR A 236 10.13 -24.48 18.27
CA TYR A 236 11.06 -24.41 17.11
C TYR A 236 12.08 -23.29 17.19
N ALA A 237 12.55 -22.94 18.39
CA ALA A 237 13.76 -22.14 18.53
C ALA A 237 14.99 -23.04 18.39
N CYS A 238 15.43 -23.36 17.17
CA CYS A 238 16.77 -23.86 16.88
C CYS A 238 17.13 -23.66 15.39
N GLN A 239 18.26 -22.97 15.16
CA GLN A 239 19.07 -22.86 13.93
C GLN A 239 18.70 -21.74 12.92
N ASP A 240 19.75 -21.13 12.36
CA ASP A 240 19.74 -20.02 11.40
C ASP A 240 18.77 -20.31 10.21
N PRO A 241 17.68 -19.53 10.02
CA PRO A 241 16.49 -19.93 9.29
C PRO A 241 16.53 -19.74 7.76
N THR A 242 17.70 -19.48 7.17
CA THR A 242 17.75 -18.87 5.83
C THR A 242 17.57 -19.81 4.63
N ILE A 243 17.60 -21.15 4.82
CA ILE A 243 17.41 -22.10 3.70
C ILE A 243 16.21 -23.02 3.96
N PHE A 244 15.22 -22.93 3.08
CA PHE A 244 14.05 -23.80 3.02
C PHE A 244 14.34 -24.96 2.09
N GLU A 245 14.18 -26.20 2.59
CA GLU A 245 14.39 -27.38 1.77
C GLU A 245 13.20 -27.60 0.83
N GLU A 246 13.46 -27.67 -0.47
CA GLU A 246 12.42 -27.78 -1.51
C GLU A 246 11.46 -28.95 -1.26
N ARG A 247 11.98 -30.10 -0.81
CA ARG A 247 11.15 -31.29 -0.54
C ARG A 247 10.07 -31.07 0.53
N HIS A 248 10.25 -30.08 1.40
CA HIS A 248 9.28 -29.73 2.44
C HIS A 248 8.34 -28.60 2.00
N LEU A 249 8.57 -27.95 0.85
CA LEU A 249 7.70 -26.92 0.29
C LEU A 249 6.59 -27.57 -0.56
N LYS A 250 5.42 -27.75 0.04
CA LYS A 250 4.23 -28.30 -0.61
C LYS A 250 3.44 -27.18 -1.28
N TYR A 251 3.35 -27.20 -2.61
CA TYR A 251 2.54 -26.23 -3.37
C TYR A 251 1.05 -26.33 -3.00
N ILE A 252 0.39 -25.17 -2.89
CA ILE A 252 -1.07 -25.05 -2.66
C ILE A 252 -1.75 -24.36 -3.85
N SER A 253 -1.33 -23.14 -4.18
CA SER A 253 -1.97 -22.35 -5.25
C SER A 253 -1.05 -21.26 -5.78
N GLN A 254 -1.26 -20.80 -7.01
CA GLN A 254 -0.57 -19.64 -7.55
C GLN A 254 -1.18 -18.35 -6.99
N LEU A 255 -0.37 -17.49 -6.37
CA LEU A 255 -0.80 -16.18 -5.84
C LEU A 255 -0.69 -15.08 -6.90
N GLY A 256 0.31 -15.17 -7.79
CA GLY A 256 0.49 -14.21 -8.86
C GLY A 256 1.46 -14.70 -9.92
N LYS A 257 1.30 -14.22 -11.15
CA LYS A 257 2.22 -14.47 -12.26
C LYS A 257 2.37 -13.21 -13.08
N GLY A 258 3.61 -12.82 -13.34
CA GLY A 258 3.94 -11.72 -14.23
C GLY A 258 5.08 -12.11 -15.17
N ASN A 259 5.53 -11.16 -15.99
CA ASN A 259 6.56 -11.41 -17.01
C ASN A 259 7.89 -11.92 -16.42
N PHE A 260 8.12 -11.77 -15.11
CA PHE A 260 9.39 -12.04 -14.45
C PHE A 260 9.38 -13.31 -13.60
N GLY A 261 8.21 -13.90 -13.34
CA GLY A 261 8.12 -15.00 -12.39
C GLY A 261 6.72 -15.25 -11.86
N SER A 262 6.62 -16.32 -11.08
CA SER A 262 5.43 -16.67 -10.31
C SER A 262 5.68 -16.47 -8.82
N VAL A 263 4.60 -16.16 -8.11
CA VAL A 263 4.51 -16.25 -6.66
C VAL A 263 3.48 -17.32 -6.34
N GLU A 264 3.88 -18.27 -5.53
CA GLU A 264 3.10 -19.46 -5.17
C GLU A 264 2.89 -19.49 -3.66
N LEU A 265 1.69 -19.88 -3.25
CA LEU A 265 1.39 -20.24 -1.88
C LEU A 265 1.88 -21.66 -1.66
N CYS A 266 2.78 -21.83 -0.70
CA CYS A 266 3.28 -23.13 -0.29
C CYS A 266 3.07 -23.31 1.21
N ARG A 267 2.95 -24.57 1.63
CA ARG A 267 3.13 -24.98 3.02
C ARG A 267 4.54 -25.52 3.20
N TYR A 268 5.32 -24.93 4.10
CA TYR A 268 6.60 -25.49 4.51
C TYR A 268 6.38 -26.45 5.67
N ASP A 269 6.51 -27.75 5.41
CA ASP A 269 6.16 -28.84 6.32
C ASP A 269 7.28 -29.89 6.45
N PRO A 270 8.32 -29.63 7.26
CA PRO A 270 9.42 -30.57 7.49
C PRO A 270 9.03 -31.83 8.25
N LEU A 271 7.94 -31.79 9.03
CA LEU A 271 7.48 -32.93 9.85
C LEU A 271 6.56 -33.87 9.08
N GLY A 272 5.94 -33.37 8.00
CA GLY A 272 5.03 -34.17 7.17
C GLY A 272 3.66 -34.40 7.80
N ASP A 273 3.34 -33.72 8.90
CA ASP A 273 2.10 -33.84 9.67
C ASP A 273 1.02 -32.83 9.25
N ASN A 274 1.29 -32.04 8.19
CA ASN A 274 0.44 -30.98 7.65
C ASN A 274 0.24 -29.78 8.59
N THR A 275 1.06 -29.63 9.64
CA THR A 275 1.03 -28.47 10.54
C THR A 275 1.97 -27.33 10.10
N GLY A 276 2.74 -27.57 9.03
CA GLY A 276 3.69 -26.62 8.47
C GLY A 276 3.13 -25.22 8.19
N ALA A 277 4.01 -24.22 8.21
CA ALA A 277 3.65 -22.81 8.04
C ALA A 277 3.35 -22.47 6.57
N LEU A 278 2.38 -21.57 6.34
CA LEU A 278 2.11 -21.02 5.02
C LEU A 278 3.13 -19.93 4.67
N VAL A 279 3.67 -20.01 3.46
CA VAL A 279 4.69 -19.10 2.93
C VAL A 279 4.39 -18.73 1.48
N ALA A 280 4.80 -17.53 1.09
CA ALA A 280 4.82 -17.12 -0.31
C ALA A 280 6.19 -17.42 -0.91
N VAL A 281 6.24 -18.18 -2.00
CA VAL A 281 7.47 -18.58 -2.69
C VAL A 281 7.49 -17.93 -4.06
N LYS A 282 8.49 -17.07 -4.28
CA LYS A 282 8.70 -16.41 -5.57
C LYS A 282 9.82 -17.09 -6.34
N GLN A 283 9.60 -17.31 -7.63
CA GLN A 283 10.59 -17.89 -8.53
C GLN A 283 10.58 -17.21 -9.90
N LEU A 284 11.75 -17.15 -10.55
CA LEU A 284 11.87 -16.65 -11.91
C LEU A 284 11.31 -17.65 -12.92
N GLN A 285 10.64 -17.15 -13.95
CA GLN A 285 10.15 -17.96 -15.06
C GLN A 285 11.22 -18.15 -16.16
N HIS A 286 12.11 -17.16 -16.33
CA HIS A 286 13.24 -17.20 -17.24
C HIS A 286 14.54 -16.91 -16.49
N SER A 287 15.54 -17.79 -16.66
CA SER A 287 16.75 -17.84 -15.84
C SER A 287 17.98 -17.36 -16.60
N GLY A 288 17.87 -16.26 -17.35
CA GLY A 288 19.05 -15.64 -17.95
C GLY A 288 20.00 -15.11 -16.86
N PRO A 289 21.31 -15.00 -17.14
CA PRO A 289 22.31 -14.63 -16.13
C PRO A 289 22.04 -13.23 -15.53
N ASP A 290 21.48 -12.31 -16.31
CA ASP A 290 21.17 -10.96 -15.85
C ASP A 290 19.97 -10.99 -14.89
N GLN A 291 18.89 -11.69 -15.26
CA GLN A 291 17.69 -11.84 -14.43
C GLN A 291 18.01 -12.57 -13.11
N GLN A 292 18.91 -13.56 -13.14
CA GLN A 292 19.39 -14.22 -11.93
C GLN A 292 20.14 -13.25 -11.00
N ARG A 293 21.01 -12.39 -11.54
CA ARG A 293 21.72 -11.37 -10.74
C ARG A 293 20.75 -10.36 -10.13
N ASP A 294 19.74 -9.92 -10.86
CA ASP A 294 18.75 -8.99 -10.32
C ASP A 294 17.86 -9.63 -9.26
N PHE A 295 17.47 -10.89 -9.44
CA PHE A 295 16.71 -11.61 -8.43
C PHE A 295 17.55 -11.87 -7.17
N GLN A 296 18.85 -12.14 -7.31
CA GLN A 296 19.76 -12.20 -6.16
C GLN A 296 19.86 -10.83 -5.45
N ARG A 297 19.97 -9.74 -6.21
CA ARG A 297 19.98 -8.38 -5.65
C ARG A 297 18.68 -8.08 -4.91
N GLU A 298 17.53 -8.46 -5.48
CA GLU A 298 16.21 -8.33 -4.85
C GLU A 298 16.16 -9.06 -3.50
N ILE A 299 16.65 -10.31 -3.45
CA ILE A 299 16.76 -11.09 -2.22
C ILE A 299 17.64 -10.37 -1.20
N GLN A 300 18.80 -9.82 -1.60
CA GLN A 300 19.68 -9.10 -0.68
C GLN A 300 19.04 -7.83 -0.14
N ILE A 301 18.35 -7.08 -0.99
CA ILE A 301 17.60 -5.88 -0.58
C ILE A 301 16.55 -6.27 0.45
N LEU A 302 15.68 -7.24 0.15
CA LEU A 302 14.60 -7.64 1.05
C LEU A 302 15.14 -8.24 2.36
N LYS A 303 16.25 -8.98 2.31
CA LYS A 303 16.94 -9.50 3.51
C LYS A 303 17.51 -8.38 4.40
N ALA A 304 17.94 -7.26 3.82
CA ALA A 304 18.47 -6.11 4.55
C ALA A 304 17.36 -5.17 5.10
N LEU A 305 16.14 -5.28 4.57
CA LEU A 305 14.99 -4.47 4.97
C LEU A 305 14.24 -5.14 6.13
N HIS A 306 14.30 -4.49 7.30
CA HIS A 306 13.57 -4.88 8.49
C HIS A 306 12.61 -3.75 8.84
N SER A 307 11.34 -3.92 8.49
CA SER A 307 10.27 -2.96 8.80
C SER A 307 8.95 -3.72 8.86
N ASP A 308 8.05 -3.33 9.76
CA ASP A 308 6.70 -3.93 9.85
C ASP A 308 5.85 -3.62 8.61
N PHE A 309 6.27 -2.64 7.83
CA PHE A 309 5.63 -2.10 6.63
C PHE A 309 6.13 -2.71 5.33
N ILE A 310 7.11 -3.62 5.40
CA ILE A 310 7.65 -4.35 4.25
C ILE A 310 7.38 -5.84 4.47
N VAL A 311 7.05 -6.56 3.39
CA VAL A 311 6.87 -8.01 3.44
C VAL A 311 8.13 -8.67 4.00
N LYS A 312 7.96 -9.45 5.07
CA LYS A 312 9.06 -10.09 5.79
C LYS A 312 9.72 -11.16 4.92
N TYR A 313 11.02 -10.99 4.69
CA TYR A 313 11.91 -12.05 4.23
C TYR A 313 11.90 -13.20 5.23
N ARG A 314 11.75 -14.44 4.76
CA ARG A 314 11.87 -15.65 5.59
C ARG A 314 13.09 -16.49 5.25
N GLY A 315 13.46 -16.58 3.98
CA GLY A 315 14.59 -17.39 3.55
C GLY A 315 14.67 -17.52 2.03
N VAL A 316 15.51 -18.45 1.59
CA VAL A 316 15.60 -18.88 0.19
C VAL A 316 15.44 -20.38 0.08
N SER A 317 15.02 -20.87 -1.07
CA SER A 317 15.03 -22.29 -1.41
C SER A 317 15.84 -22.49 -2.68
N TYR A 318 16.52 -23.62 -2.77
CA TYR A 318 17.25 -24.02 -3.97
C TYR A 318 16.58 -25.25 -4.58
N GLY A 319 16.30 -25.18 -5.88
CA GLY A 319 15.84 -26.32 -6.67
C GLY A 319 16.94 -27.38 -6.83
N PRO A 320 16.65 -28.49 -7.55
CA PRO A 320 17.58 -29.58 -7.74
C PRO A 320 18.90 -29.07 -8.37
N GLY A 321 20.03 -29.53 -7.84
CA GLY A 321 21.35 -29.10 -8.30
C GLY A 321 21.68 -27.61 -8.06
N ARG A 322 20.92 -26.91 -7.20
CA ARG A 322 21.06 -25.46 -6.91
C ARG A 322 20.92 -24.55 -8.15
N GLN A 323 20.25 -25.03 -9.18
CA GLN A 323 20.08 -24.30 -10.45
C GLN A 323 18.88 -23.36 -10.47
N SER A 324 17.97 -23.47 -9.49
CA SER A 324 16.79 -22.60 -9.36
C SER A 324 16.77 -21.97 -7.98
N LEU A 325 17.00 -20.66 -7.90
CA LEU A 325 16.86 -19.90 -6.66
C LEU A 325 15.41 -19.45 -6.50
N ARG A 326 14.83 -19.67 -5.31
CA ARG A 326 13.50 -19.20 -4.94
C ARG A 326 13.59 -18.33 -3.68
N LEU A 327 12.80 -17.27 -3.62
CA LEU A 327 12.67 -16.37 -2.47
C LEU A 327 11.46 -16.81 -1.63
N VAL A 328 11.64 -17.00 -0.32
CA VAL A 328 10.58 -17.35 0.62
C VAL A 328 10.24 -16.16 1.50
N MET A 329 8.96 -15.80 1.52
CA MET A 329 8.42 -14.63 2.21
C MET A 329 7.24 -15.02 3.10
N GLU A 330 6.86 -14.14 4.02
CA GLU A 330 5.58 -14.28 4.71
C GLU A 330 4.41 -14.28 3.71
N TYR A 331 3.41 -15.11 3.98
CA TYR A 331 2.16 -15.11 3.23
C TYR A 331 1.17 -14.12 3.86
N LEU A 332 0.57 -13.26 3.03
CA LEU A 332 -0.47 -12.32 3.43
C LEU A 332 -1.80 -12.73 2.77
N PRO A 333 -2.78 -13.24 3.55
CA PRO A 333 -3.96 -13.90 3.00
C PRO A 333 -4.95 -12.97 2.28
N SER A 334 -4.96 -11.69 2.64
CA SER A 334 -5.89 -10.71 2.06
C SER A 334 -5.47 -10.23 0.66
N GLY A 335 -4.29 -10.64 0.19
CA GLY A 335 -3.82 -10.35 -1.16
C GLY A 335 -3.43 -8.89 -1.36
N CYS A 336 -3.43 -8.45 -2.62
CA CYS A 336 -3.00 -7.10 -2.98
C CYS A 336 -4.12 -6.06 -2.90
N LEU A 337 -3.73 -4.79 -2.71
CA LEU A 337 -4.64 -3.66 -2.57
C LEU A 337 -5.46 -3.45 -3.84
N ARG A 338 -4.88 -3.66 -5.02
CA ARG A 338 -5.64 -3.56 -6.28
C ARG A 338 -6.83 -4.52 -6.30
N ASP A 339 -6.62 -5.79 -5.96
CA ASP A 339 -7.69 -6.80 -5.99
C ASP A 339 -8.71 -6.56 -4.87
N PHE A 340 -8.26 -6.05 -3.73
CA PHE A 340 -9.14 -5.60 -2.66
C PHE A 340 -10.05 -4.45 -3.13
N LEU A 341 -9.47 -3.41 -3.72
CA LEU A 341 -10.23 -2.26 -4.25
C LEU A 341 -11.24 -2.70 -5.32
N GLN A 342 -10.87 -3.60 -6.23
CA GLN A 342 -11.78 -4.08 -7.27
C GLN A 342 -12.97 -4.88 -6.71
N ARG A 343 -12.72 -5.77 -5.73
CA ARG A 343 -13.78 -6.53 -5.05
C ARG A 343 -14.78 -5.62 -4.33
N HIS A 344 -14.27 -4.54 -3.75
CA HIS A 344 -15.05 -3.54 -3.03
C HIS A 344 -15.49 -2.34 -3.89
N GLN A 345 -15.36 -2.41 -5.23
CA GLN A 345 -15.95 -1.46 -6.19
C GLN A 345 -17.34 -1.92 -6.68
N SER A 346 -17.53 -3.22 -6.90
CA SER A 346 -18.86 -3.86 -6.90
C SER A 346 -19.40 -3.90 -5.45
N ARG A 347 -20.65 -4.17 -5.09
CA ARG A 347 -21.22 -3.95 -3.71
C ARG A 347 -21.52 -2.50 -3.36
N SER A 348 -21.00 -1.56 -4.13
CA SER A 348 -20.79 -0.19 -3.72
C SER A 348 -21.31 0.74 -4.81
N GLY A 349 -22.44 1.39 -4.56
CA GLY A 349 -22.89 2.54 -5.36
C GLY A 349 -22.00 3.76 -5.12
N TRP A 350 -20.68 3.63 -5.31
CA TRP A 350 -19.68 4.65 -5.00
C TRP A 350 -19.70 5.69 -6.12
N ARG A 351 -20.74 6.51 -6.09
CA ARG A 351 -20.77 7.79 -6.79
C ARG A 351 -20.12 8.80 -5.85
N TRP A 352 -18.85 9.08 -6.10
CA TRP A 352 -18.23 10.33 -5.66
C TRP A 352 -18.99 11.45 -6.36
N GLY A 353 -20.01 12.00 -5.71
CA GLY A 353 -20.91 13.04 -6.21
C GLY A 353 -20.24 14.39 -6.13
#